data_AF-A0A671PIZ0-F1
#
_entry.id   AF-A0A671PIZ0-F1
#
_cell.length_a   1.000
_cell.length_b   1.000
_cell.length_c   1.000
_cell.angle_alpha   90.00
_cell.angle_beta   90.00
_cell.angle_gamma   90.00
#
_symmetry.space_group_name_H-M   'P 1'
#
loop_
_entity.id
_entity.type
_entity.pdbx_description
1 polymer ?
#
loop_
_entity_poly.entity_id
_entity_poly.type
_entity_poly.pdbx_seq_one_letter_code
_entity_poly.pdbx_strand_id
1 'polypeptide(L)'
;MVAVHASAHSVASSEWIICLDKRPAERSGEDVDIILARLKGVKAFEKFHPNLLQQICMCGFYEYLEKGITLYRQGDIGTSWYAVLSGSLDVKVSETANHQDAVTICTLGVGTAFGESILDNTPRHATIVSRENSELLRIEQREFKTLWEKYRQCMAGLLAPPYGVMDSGATNDKNLNSDTLNFMSKNLNKVPSEKILRAEKVLRNAILARAPHMIRDRKYHLKTYRQCCVGTELVDWLLQQSSSCVHSRAHAVGMWQVLLEEGVLNHVDHELNFQDKYHFYRFLDDEEEDAVLPSDDDKREAEEELQETLLILSQIGPDALMRMILRKPPGQRTAEDLEIIYDELLHIKALSHLSNTVKRELAGVLIFESHAKAGTVLFNQGEEGTSWYIIQKGSVNVVIYGKVMSAYMNSVYSC
;
A
#
# COMPACT_ATOMS: atom_id res chain seq x y z
N MET A 1 -20.15 45.27 -11.63
CA MET A 1 -20.92 44.06 -11.24
C MET A 1 -20.73 43.06 -12.37
N VAL A 2 -20.17 41.86 -12.21
CA VAL A 2 -19.84 41.06 -11.02
C VAL A 2 -18.45 40.47 -11.27
N ALA A 3 -17.52 40.70 -10.34
CA ALA A 3 -16.21 40.05 -10.35
C ALA A 3 -16.40 38.60 -9.87
N VAL A 4 -16.05 37.64 -10.70
CA VAL A 4 -16.00 36.22 -10.30
C VAL A 4 -14.67 36.02 -9.58
N HIS A 5 -14.70 35.96 -8.25
CA HIS A 5 -13.56 35.53 -7.45
C HIS A 5 -13.35 34.03 -7.65
N ALA A 6 -12.42 33.66 -8.53
CA ALA A 6 -11.84 32.33 -8.53
C ALA A 6 -10.94 32.22 -7.28
N SER A 7 -11.31 31.30 -6.38
CA SER A 7 -10.52 30.94 -5.20
C SER A 7 -9.12 30.51 -5.61
N ALA A 8 -8.10 31.15 -5.01
CA ALA A 8 -6.68 30.90 -5.25
C ALA A 8 -6.22 29.46 -4.91
N HIS A 9 -7.07 28.64 -4.28
CA HIS A 9 -6.78 27.24 -3.98
C HIS A 9 -7.02 26.26 -5.15
N SER A 10 -7.67 26.66 -6.26
CA SER A 10 -7.90 25.75 -7.40
C SER A 10 -6.74 25.71 -8.41
N VAL A 11 -6.01 26.81 -8.57
CA VAL A 11 -5.04 27.01 -9.68
C VAL A 11 -3.80 26.10 -9.56
N ALA A 12 -3.31 25.86 -8.33
CA ALA A 12 -2.15 25.00 -8.09
C ALA A 12 -2.43 23.50 -8.34
N SER A 13 -3.69 23.06 -8.27
CA SER A 13 -4.05 21.64 -8.50
C SER A 13 -4.06 21.22 -9.97
N SER A 14 -4.04 22.20 -10.88
CA SER A 14 -4.17 22.01 -12.34
C SER A 14 -2.93 22.38 -13.15
N GLU A 15 -1.87 22.92 -12.54
CA GLU A 15 -0.70 23.41 -13.26
C GLU A 15 0.06 22.29 -14.01
N TRP A 16 0.25 21.15 -13.36
CA TRP A 16 0.88 19.98 -13.99
C TRP A 16 0.06 19.42 -15.19
N ILE A 17 -1.26 19.60 -15.19
CA ILE A 17 -2.14 19.21 -16.30
C ILE A 17 -1.86 20.14 -17.48
N ILE A 18 -1.78 21.45 -17.24
CA ILE A 18 -1.43 22.44 -18.27
C ILE A 18 -0.06 22.10 -18.89
N CYS A 19 0.92 21.67 -18.08
CA CYS A 19 2.22 21.21 -18.57
C CYS A 19 2.11 19.93 -19.43
N LEU A 20 1.24 18.97 -19.07
CA LEU A 20 1.00 17.75 -19.86
C LEU A 20 0.17 18.00 -21.14
N ASP A 21 -0.67 19.03 -21.17
CA ASP A 21 -1.43 19.43 -22.36
C ASP A 21 -0.52 20.06 -23.43
N LYS A 22 0.64 20.61 -23.05
CA LYS A 22 1.68 21.02 -24.00
C LYS A 22 2.19 19.82 -24.78
N ARG A 23 2.49 20.05 -26.07
CA ARG A 23 3.15 19.03 -26.91
C ARG A 23 4.51 18.67 -26.31
N PRO A 24 4.95 17.40 -26.36
CA PRO A 24 6.26 16.98 -25.86
C PRO A 24 7.43 17.86 -26.31
N ALA A 25 7.43 18.31 -27.57
CA ALA A 25 8.49 19.16 -28.13
C ALA A 25 8.48 20.62 -27.60
N GLU A 26 7.40 21.04 -26.96
CA GLU A 26 7.18 22.40 -26.46
C GLU A 26 7.34 22.52 -24.93
N ARG A 27 7.62 21.40 -24.23
CA ARG A 27 7.82 21.39 -22.77
C ARG A 27 9.18 21.97 -22.39
N SER A 28 9.17 22.92 -21.45
CA SER A 28 10.39 23.44 -20.83
C SER A 28 10.91 22.49 -19.74
N GLY A 29 12.12 22.74 -19.23
CA GLY A 29 12.63 22.03 -18.05
C GLY A 29 11.74 22.23 -16.82
N GLU A 30 11.19 23.43 -16.64
CA GLU A 30 10.28 23.76 -15.55
C GLU A 30 8.95 23.00 -15.67
N ASP A 31 8.40 22.86 -16.88
CA ASP A 31 7.21 22.03 -17.12
C ASP A 31 7.44 20.59 -16.67
N VAL A 32 8.61 20.04 -16.99
CA VAL A 32 9.00 18.68 -16.62
C VAL A 32 9.13 18.55 -15.11
N ASP A 33 9.72 19.54 -14.43
CA ASP A 33 9.88 19.51 -12.98
C ASP A 33 8.53 19.56 -12.25
N ILE A 34 7.57 20.35 -12.74
CA ILE A 34 6.20 20.41 -12.21
C ILE A 34 5.48 19.06 -12.40
N ILE A 35 5.55 18.47 -13.59
CA ILE A 35 4.97 17.15 -13.86
C ILE A 35 5.63 16.09 -12.97
N LEU A 36 6.95 16.12 -12.86
CA LEU A 36 7.74 15.17 -12.08
C LEU A 36 7.37 15.23 -10.59
N ALA A 37 7.17 16.42 -10.04
CA ALA A 37 6.72 16.60 -8.65
C ALA A 37 5.38 15.90 -8.40
N ARG A 38 4.46 15.94 -9.38
CA ARG A 38 3.17 15.22 -9.28
C ARG A 38 3.33 13.71 -9.46
N LEU A 39 4.06 13.26 -10.49
CA LEU A 39 4.14 11.84 -10.84
C LEU A 39 4.99 11.02 -9.85
N LYS A 40 5.93 11.64 -9.13
CA LYS A 40 6.70 10.97 -8.06
C LYS A 40 5.83 10.33 -6.98
N GLY A 41 4.64 10.89 -6.71
CA GLY A 41 3.70 10.35 -5.72
C GLY A 41 2.79 9.23 -6.23
N VAL A 42 2.88 8.85 -7.51
CA VAL A 42 2.03 7.79 -8.08
C VAL A 42 2.70 6.44 -7.88
N LYS A 43 1.99 5.50 -7.22
CA LYS A 43 2.50 4.16 -6.86
C LYS A 43 3.12 3.37 -8.02
N ALA A 44 2.55 3.48 -9.22
CA ALA A 44 3.11 2.84 -10.42
C ALA A 44 4.56 3.27 -10.73
N PHE A 45 4.96 4.46 -10.26
CA PHE A 45 6.26 5.08 -10.53
C PHE A 45 7.23 5.09 -9.35
N GLU A 46 6.81 4.59 -8.17
CA GLU A 46 7.65 4.59 -6.96
C GLU A 46 8.98 3.85 -7.17
N LYS A 47 8.95 2.76 -7.96
CA LYS A 47 10.14 1.94 -8.28
C LYS A 47 10.91 2.43 -9.51
N PHE A 48 10.46 3.49 -10.18
CA PHE A 48 11.12 3.98 -11.37
C PHE A 48 12.36 4.79 -11.03
N HIS A 49 13.46 4.49 -11.72
CA HIS A 49 14.65 5.31 -11.65
C HIS A 49 14.28 6.77 -12.01
N PRO A 50 14.81 7.80 -11.31
CA PRO A 50 14.46 9.20 -11.57
C PRO A 50 14.53 9.60 -13.05
N ASN A 51 15.58 9.16 -13.74
CA ASN A 51 15.73 9.38 -15.19
C ASN A 51 14.58 8.77 -16.02
N LEU A 52 14.08 7.57 -15.70
CA LEU A 52 12.95 6.97 -16.42
C LEU A 52 11.69 7.82 -16.21
N LEU A 53 11.41 8.24 -14.97
CA LEU A 53 10.26 9.07 -14.67
C LEU A 53 10.35 10.44 -15.36
N GLN A 54 11.54 11.04 -15.43
CA GLN A 54 11.77 12.26 -16.18
C GLN A 54 11.49 12.09 -17.69
N GLN A 55 11.90 10.96 -18.29
CA GLN A 55 11.56 10.68 -19.69
C GLN A 55 10.05 10.51 -19.90
N ILE A 56 9.36 9.90 -18.95
CA ILE A 56 7.89 9.79 -18.97
C ILE A 56 7.25 11.18 -18.91
N CYS A 57 7.76 12.09 -18.07
CA CYS A 57 7.28 13.47 -18.01
C CYS A 57 7.49 14.22 -19.34
N MET A 58 8.53 13.86 -20.11
CA MET A 58 8.81 14.47 -21.40
C MET A 58 7.88 13.98 -22.52
N CYS A 59 7.43 12.72 -22.50
CA CYS A 59 6.67 12.13 -23.61
C CYS A 59 5.21 11.76 -23.30
N GLY A 60 4.80 11.76 -22.03
CA GLY A 60 3.45 11.39 -21.62
C GLY A 60 2.41 12.46 -21.95
N PHE A 61 1.15 12.04 -22.11
CA PHE A 61 -0.01 12.89 -22.35
C PHE A 61 -1.02 12.71 -21.23
N TYR A 62 -1.75 13.78 -20.91
CA TYR A 62 -2.90 13.70 -20.02
C TYR A 62 -4.14 13.25 -20.80
N GLU A 63 -4.95 12.38 -20.19
CA GLU A 63 -6.22 11.94 -20.76
C GLU A 63 -7.30 11.89 -19.70
N TYR A 64 -8.42 12.56 -19.98
CA TYR A 64 -9.59 12.61 -19.12
C TYR A 64 -10.72 11.79 -19.72
N LEU A 65 -11.29 10.87 -18.93
CA LEU A 65 -12.43 10.04 -19.32
C LEU A 65 -13.60 10.30 -18.38
N GLU A 66 -14.76 10.66 -18.94
CA GLU A 66 -16.02 10.64 -18.21
C GLU A 66 -16.43 9.20 -17.85
N LYS A 67 -17.35 9.04 -16.89
CA LYS A 67 -17.91 7.73 -16.54
C LYS A 67 -18.56 7.03 -17.76
N GLY A 68 -18.22 5.75 -17.95
CA GLY A 68 -18.83 4.87 -18.96
C GLY A 68 -18.15 4.89 -20.33
N ILE A 69 -17.05 5.65 -20.48
CA ILE A 69 -16.26 5.71 -21.71
C ILE A 69 -15.44 4.43 -21.87
N THR A 70 -15.53 3.81 -23.05
CA THR A 70 -14.69 2.67 -23.42
C THR A 70 -13.37 3.19 -23.99
N LEU A 71 -12.27 2.95 -23.29
CA LEU A 71 -10.92 3.38 -23.72
C LEU A 71 -10.44 2.55 -24.93
N TYR A 72 -10.62 1.22 -24.87
CA TYR A 72 -10.40 0.32 -25.99
C TYR A 72 -11.17 -0.99 -25.78
N ARG A 73 -11.36 -1.78 -26.84
CA ARG A 73 -12.04 -3.07 -26.79
C ARG A 73 -11.07 -4.24 -26.87
N GLN A 74 -11.49 -5.37 -26.32
CA GLN A 74 -10.83 -6.64 -26.52
C GLN A 74 -10.71 -6.95 -28.02
N GLY A 75 -9.52 -7.34 -28.48
CA GLY A 75 -9.21 -7.65 -29.87
C GLY A 75 -8.65 -6.48 -30.66
N ASP A 76 -8.78 -5.23 -30.18
CA ASP A 76 -8.23 -4.07 -30.87
C ASP A 76 -6.69 -4.09 -30.83
N ILE A 77 -6.04 -3.51 -31.84
CA ILE A 77 -4.60 -3.23 -31.78
C ILE A 77 -4.38 -1.97 -30.93
N GLY A 78 -3.65 -2.13 -29.82
CA GLY A 78 -3.36 -1.03 -28.92
C GLY A 78 -2.33 -0.05 -29.48
N THR A 79 -2.47 1.24 -29.14
CA THR A 79 -1.56 2.31 -29.59
C THR A 79 -0.85 3.03 -28.45
N SER A 80 -1.24 2.77 -27.20
CA SER A 80 -0.71 3.49 -26.03
C SER A 80 -0.73 2.63 -24.77
N TRP A 81 0.14 2.97 -23.82
CA TRP A 81 0.20 2.45 -22.46
C TRP A 81 -0.34 3.50 -21.50
N TYR A 82 -0.91 3.08 -20.37
CA TYR A 82 -1.64 3.95 -19.46
C TYR A 82 -1.26 3.74 -18.00
N ALA A 83 -1.28 4.82 -17.22
CA ALA A 83 -1.26 4.79 -15.76
C ALA A 83 -2.45 5.59 -15.20
N VAL A 84 -3.14 5.03 -14.20
CA VAL A 84 -4.30 5.68 -13.56
C VAL A 84 -3.84 6.69 -12.54
N LEU A 85 -4.11 7.98 -12.78
CA LEU A 85 -3.79 9.10 -11.89
C LEU A 85 -4.95 9.39 -10.93
N SER A 86 -6.19 9.30 -11.42
CA SER A 86 -7.42 9.46 -10.65
C SER A 86 -8.54 8.59 -11.24
N GLY A 87 -9.59 8.34 -10.45
CA GLY A 87 -10.71 7.51 -10.88
C GLY A 87 -10.45 5.99 -10.83
N SER A 88 -11.24 5.24 -11.61
CA SER A 88 -11.17 3.77 -11.68
C SER A 88 -11.79 3.25 -12.97
N LEU A 89 -11.30 2.09 -13.44
CA LEU A 89 -11.70 1.49 -14.70
C LEU A 89 -12.01 0.01 -14.52
N ASP A 90 -13.07 -0.48 -15.16
CA ASP A 90 -13.43 -1.88 -15.19
C ASP A 90 -12.72 -2.60 -16.34
N VAL A 91 -12.16 -3.77 -16.04
CA VAL A 91 -11.59 -4.70 -17.03
C VAL A 91 -12.65 -5.74 -17.38
N LYS A 92 -13.05 -5.77 -18.65
CA LYS A 92 -14.11 -6.67 -19.15
C LYS A 92 -13.58 -7.66 -20.18
N VAL A 93 -13.97 -8.92 -20.07
CA VAL A 93 -13.54 -10.00 -20.97
C VAL A 93 -14.74 -10.77 -21.48
N SER A 94 -14.75 -11.04 -22.78
CA SER A 94 -15.67 -11.99 -23.43
C SER A 94 -14.93 -13.25 -23.87
N GLU A 95 -15.54 -14.41 -23.62
CA GLU A 95 -15.08 -15.72 -24.12
C GLU A 95 -15.67 -16.05 -25.50
N THR A 96 -16.80 -15.45 -25.86
CA THR A 96 -17.60 -15.78 -27.07
C THR A 96 -17.26 -14.90 -28.28
N ALA A 97 -16.25 -14.04 -28.16
CA ALA A 97 -15.93 -12.94 -29.10
C ALA A 97 -17.05 -11.89 -29.26
N ASN A 98 -18.23 -12.08 -28.64
CA ASN A 98 -19.29 -11.10 -28.57
C ASN A 98 -19.06 -10.16 -27.38
N HIS A 99 -18.89 -8.87 -27.63
CA HIS A 99 -18.64 -7.88 -26.59
C HIS A 99 -19.80 -7.70 -25.60
N GLN A 100 -21.03 -8.10 -25.96
CA GLN A 100 -22.19 -8.02 -25.08
C GLN A 100 -22.10 -9.04 -23.93
N ASP A 101 -21.40 -10.14 -24.14
CA ASP A 101 -21.20 -11.20 -23.14
C ASP A 101 -19.99 -10.88 -22.22
N ALA A 102 -19.39 -9.70 -22.37
CA ALA A 102 -18.19 -9.34 -21.63
C ALA A 102 -18.52 -9.11 -20.14
N VAL A 103 -17.85 -9.85 -19.27
CA VAL A 103 -17.99 -9.76 -17.82
C VAL A 103 -16.85 -8.95 -17.21
N THR A 104 -17.16 -8.14 -16.19
CA THR A 104 -16.12 -7.44 -15.42
C THR A 104 -15.37 -8.44 -14.56
N ILE A 105 -14.07 -8.56 -14.77
CA ILE A 105 -13.21 -9.49 -14.02
C ILE A 105 -12.50 -8.80 -12.84
N CYS A 106 -12.19 -7.51 -12.97
CA CYS A 106 -11.50 -6.74 -11.95
C CYS A 106 -11.60 -5.22 -12.23
N THR A 107 -11.27 -4.39 -11.25
CA THR A 107 -11.30 -2.92 -11.35
C THR A 107 -9.92 -2.33 -11.07
N LEU A 108 -9.40 -1.56 -12.02
CA LEU A 108 -8.12 -0.85 -11.93
C LEU A 108 -8.31 0.48 -11.19
N GLY A 109 -7.51 0.71 -10.16
CA GLY A 109 -7.53 1.94 -9.36
C GLY A 109 -6.28 2.80 -9.58
N VAL A 110 -6.23 3.93 -8.87
CA VAL A 110 -5.09 4.86 -8.87
C VAL A 110 -3.78 4.13 -8.59
N GLY A 111 -2.73 4.50 -9.32
CA GLY A 111 -1.41 3.87 -9.20
C GLY A 111 -1.29 2.48 -9.84
N THR A 112 -2.32 2.04 -10.56
CA THR A 112 -2.26 0.89 -11.47
C THR A 112 -1.85 1.34 -12.86
N ALA A 113 -1.07 0.52 -13.56
CA ALA A 113 -0.70 0.74 -14.95
C ALA A 113 -1.06 -0.48 -15.81
N PHE A 114 -1.31 -0.25 -17.10
CA PHE A 114 -1.80 -1.27 -18.01
C PHE A 114 -1.56 -0.92 -19.49
N GLY A 115 -1.67 -1.92 -20.36
CA GLY A 115 -1.68 -1.72 -21.82
C GLY A 115 -0.32 -1.98 -22.47
N GLU A 116 0.57 -2.69 -21.80
CA GLU A 116 1.92 -3.07 -22.24
C GLU A 116 1.93 -4.02 -23.44
N SER A 117 0.78 -4.60 -23.82
CA SER A 117 0.61 -5.46 -25.01
C SER A 117 1.00 -4.75 -26.33
N ILE A 118 1.14 -3.42 -26.30
CA ILE A 118 1.66 -2.66 -27.44
C ILE A 118 3.15 -2.92 -27.73
N LEU A 119 3.91 -3.49 -26.79
CA LEU A 119 5.36 -3.72 -26.97
C LEU A 119 5.66 -4.72 -28.10
N ASP A 120 4.76 -5.69 -28.32
CA ASP A 120 4.86 -6.69 -29.39
C ASP A 120 3.66 -6.68 -30.35
N ASN A 121 2.80 -5.66 -30.27
CA ASN A 121 1.56 -5.52 -31.04
C ASN A 121 0.52 -6.63 -30.77
N THR A 122 0.56 -7.25 -29.60
CA THR A 122 -0.49 -8.20 -29.20
C THR A 122 -1.84 -7.47 -29.07
N PRO A 123 -2.92 -7.99 -29.71
CA PRO A 123 -4.26 -7.45 -29.56
C PRO A 123 -4.68 -7.34 -28.09
N ARG A 124 -5.48 -6.32 -27.77
CA ARG A 124 -5.98 -6.10 -26.41
C ARG A 124 -6.70 -7.32 -25.89
N HIS A 125 -6.31 -7.80 -24.72
CA HIS A 125 -6.90 -9.00 -24.15
C HIS A 125 -8.26 -8.77 -23.47
N ALA A 126 -8.57 -7.51 -23.14
CA ALA A 126 -9.81 -7.07 -22.50
C ALA A 126 -10.29 -5.72 -23.07
N THR A 127 -11.55 -5.44 -22.80
CA THR A 127 -12.17 -4.13 -22.96
C THR A 127 -12.00 -3.34 -21.66
N ILE A 128 -11.53 -2.10 -21.74
CA ILE A 128 -11.38 -1.21 -20.58
C ILE A 128 -12.43 -0.11 -20.65
N VAL A 129 -13.19 0.06 -19.56
CA VAL A 129 -14.27 1.06 -19.46
C VAL A 129 -14.10 1.87 -18.19
N SER A 130 -14.19 3.20 -18.26
CA SER A 130 -14.17 4.05 -17.07
C SER A 130 -15.40 3.79 -16.20
N ARG A 131 -15.16 3.49 -14.92
CA ARG A 131 -16.22 3.23 -13.92
C ARG A 131 -16.76 4.53 -13.32
N GLU A 132 -15.91 5.54 -13.26
CA GLU A 132 -16.14 6.90 -12.79
C GLU A 132 -15.30 7.88 -13.63
N ASN A 133 -15.44 9.19 -13.39
CA ASN A 133 -14.56 10.17 -14.02
C ASN A 133 -13.11 9.87 -13.65
N SER A 134 -12.27 9.66 -14.67
CA SER A 134 -10.93 9.12 -14.51
C SER A 134 -9.89 9.95 -15.25
N GLU A 135 -8.72 10.07 -14.65
CA GLU A 135 -7.57 10.79 -15.20
C GLU A 135 -6.44 9.80 -15.42
N LEU A 136 -5.90 9.78 -16.62
CA LEU A 136 -4.87 8.85 -17.05
C LEU A 136 -3.63 9.61 -17.54
N LEU A 137 -2.46 9.02 -17.30
CA LEU A 137 -1.25 9.31 -18.06
C LEU A 137 -1.18 8.32 -19.22
N ARG A 138 -1.14 8.83 -20.46
CA ARG A 138 -1.00 8.04 -21.69
C ARG A 138 0.41 8.18 -22.26
N ILE A 139 1.07 7.08 -22.59
CA ILE A 139 2.33 7.07 -23.33
C ILE A 139 2.12 6.33 -24.66
N GLU A 140 2.50 6.96 -25.76
CA GLU A 140 2.34 6.36 -27.08
C GLU A 140 3.33 5.22 -27.32
N GLN A 141 2.93 4.24 -28.13
CA GLN A 141 3.67 2.99 -28.35
C GLN A 141 5.14 3.21 -28.71
N ARG A 142 5.46 4.15 -29.61
CA ARG A 142 6.84 4.40 -30.05
C ARG A 142 7.75 4.80 -28.88
N GLU A 143 7.27 5.74 -28.07
CA GLU A 143 8.00 6.26 -26.93
C GLU A 143 8.07 5.20 -25.82
N PHE A 144 6.95 4.51 -25.54
CA PHE A 144 6.92 3.44 -24.54
C PHE A 144 7.88 2.29 -24.86
N LYS A 145 7.97 1.89 -26.14
CA LYS A 145 8.92 0.87 -26.59
C LYS A 145 10.37 1.31 -26.39
N THR A 146 10.68 2.56 -26.73
CA THR A 146 12.02 3.16 -26.54
C THR A 146 12.40 3.18 -25.06
N LEU A 147 11.46 3.56 -24.18
CA LEU A 147 11.64 3.54 -22.74
C LEU A 147 11.88 2.13 -22.21
N TRP A 148 11.08 1.16 -22.64
CA TRP A 148 11.20 -0.23 -22.21
C TRP A 148 12.54 -0.85 -22.64
N GLU A 149 13.00 -0.59 -23.87
CA GLU A 149 14.30 -1.07 -24.35
C GLU A 149 15.47 -0.49 -23.53
N LYS A 150 15.39 0.79 -23.16
CA LYS A 150 16.45 1.48 -22.40
C LYS A 150 16.43 1.17 -20.90
N TYR A 151 15.26 0.97 -20.30
CA TYR A 151 15.06 0.84 -18.85
C TYR A 151 14.44 -0.50 -18.43
N ARG A 152 14.60 -1.54 -19.25
CA ARG A 152 13.97 -2.86 -19.06
C ARG A 152 14.07 -3.40 -17.63
N GLN A 153 15.26 -3.32 -17.03
CA GLN A 153 15.52 -3.81 -15.67
C GLN A 153 14.66 -3.09 -14.62
N CYS A 154 14.46 -1.77 -14.77
CA CYS A 154 13.66 -0.97 -13.85
C CYS A 154 12.14 -1.19 -14.03
N MET A 155 11.71 -1.61 -15.23
CA MET A 155 10.30 -1.82 -15.54
C MET A 155 9.84 -3.27 -15.31
N ALA A 156 10.76 -4.22 -15.19
CA ALA A 156 10.46 -5.65 -15.16
C ALA A 156 9.54 -6.07 -14.01
N GLY A 157 9.58 -5.37 -12.87
CA GLY A 157 8.70 -5.62 -11.72
C GLY A 157 7.34 -4.90 -11.77
N LEU A 158 7.07 -4.10 -12.81
CA LEU A 158 5.78 -3.44 -13.02
C LEU A 158 4.98 -4.08 -14.16
N LEU A 159 5.67 -4.60 -15.18
CA LEU A 159 5.04 -5.12 -16.38
C LEU A 159 4.66 -6.59 -16.25
N ALA A 160 3.57 -6.96 -16.89
CA ALA A 160 3.18 -8.34 -17.16
C ALA A 160 4.29 -9.16 -17.85
N PRO A 161 4.40 -10.47 -17.56
CA PRO A 161 5.02 -11.42 -18.49
C PRO A 161 4.32 -11.37 -19.86
N PRO A 162 5.05 -11.46 -20.99
CA PRO A 162 6.48 -11.73 -21.12
C PRO A 162 7.38 -10.47 -21.04
N TYR A 163 6.81 -9.29 -20.82
CA TYR A 163 7.55 -8.02 -20.83
C TYR A 163 8.30 -7.73 -19.53
N GLY A 164 7.80 -8.26 -18.41
CA GLY A 164 8.41 -8.27 -17.08
C GLY A 164 8.63 -9.68 -16.52
N VAL A 165 8.75 -9.81 -15.20
CA VAL A 165 9.02 -11.08 -14.51
C VAL A 165 7.73 -11.70 -13.98
N MET A 166 7.57 -13.01 -14.17
CA MET A 166 6.59 -13.80 -13.44
C MET A 166 7.30 -14.38 -12.22
N ASP A 167 6.87 -14.02 -11.01
CA ASP A 167 7.34 -14.69 -9.78
C ASP A 167 6.81 -16.13 -9.79
N SER A 168 7.50 -17.00 -10.53
CA SER A 168 7.25 -18.43 -10.53
C SER A 168 7.95 -19.00 -9.31
N GLY A 169 7.18 -19.25 -8.26
CA GLY A 169 7.63 -20.08 -7.16
C GLY A 169 8.12 -21.42 -7.72
N ALA A 170 9.33 -21.82 -7.31
CA ALA A 170 9.94 -23.08 -7.72
C ALA A 170 8.96 -24.27 -7.56
N THR A 171 9.00 -25.14 -8.57
CA THR A 171 8.21 -26.35 -8.76
C THR A 171 8.06 -27.25 -7.52
N ASN A 172 6.82 -27.66 -7.28
CA ASN A 172 6.32 -28.86 -6.60
C ASN A 172 7.30 -29.75 -5.81
N ASP A 173 7.07 -29.85 -4.50
CA ASP A 173 7.02 -31.16 -3.84
C ASP A 173 5.82 -31.21 -2.89
N LYS A 174 5.06 -32.30 -3.00
CA LYS A 174 3.81 -32.56 -2.28
C LYS A 174 4.08 -33.16 -0.88
N ASN A 175 3.13 -32.88 0.02
CA ASN A 175 2.78 -33.56 1.27
C ASN A 175 3.66 -33.28 2.52
N LEU A 176 3.10 -32.55 3.51
CA LEU A 176 2.33 -33.09 4.66
C LEU A 176 2.08 -31.99 5.71
N ASN A 177 0.85 -32.00 6.25
CA ASN A 177 0.28 -31.21 7.34
C ASN A 177 1.24 -30.61 8.39
N SER A 178 1.13 -29.29 8.62
CA SER A 178 1.41 -28.62 9.91
C SER A 178 1.12 -27.10 9.79
N ASP A 179 -0.15 -26.71 9.80
CA ASP A 179 -0.64 -25.34 9.56
C ASP A 179 -0.54 -24.39 10.78
N THR A 180 0.57 -24.42 11.51
CA THR A 180 0.79 -23.42 12.58
C THR A 180 2.27 -23.09 12.78
N LEU A 181 3.18 -24.01 12.44
CA LEU A 181 4.63 -23.82 12.60
C LEU A 181 5.31 -23.08 11.44
N ASN A 182 4.70 -23.02 10.25
CA ASN A 182 5.31 -22.45 9.05
C ASN A 182 5.15 -20.93 8.90
N PHE A 183 4.41 -20.28 9.81
CA PHE A 183 4.28 -18.83 9.89
C PHE A 183 5.43 -18.21 10.71
N MET A 184 5.92 -18.95 11.73
CA MET A 184 6.90 -18.46 12.71
C MET A 184 8.30 -18.21 12.14
N SER A 185 8.74 -18.96 11.12
CA SER A 185 10.05 -18.72 10.49
C SER A 185 10.05 -17.62 9.41
N LYS A 186 8.92 -16.99 9.08
CA LYS A 186 8.83 -16.07 7.92
C LYS A 186 8.79 -14.58 8.26
N ASN A 187 8.38 -14.20 9.48
CA ASN A 187 8.41 -12.80 9.89
C ASN A 187 9.82 -12.30 10.29
N LEU A 188 10.76 -13.21 10.60
CA LEU A 188 12.15 -12.89 10.92
C LEU A 188 12.99 -12.41 9.71
N ASN A 189 12.46 -12.49 8.47
CA ASN A 189 13.19 -12.17 7.24
C ASN A 189 12.70 -10.88 6.53
N LYS A 190 11.89 -10.07 7.20
CA LYS A 190 11.42 -8.79 6.63
C LYS A 190 12.34 -7.68 7.13
N VAL A 191 13.07 -7.03 6.22
CA VAL A 191 13.85 -5.84 6.57
C VAL A 191 12.86 -4.73 6.92
N PRO A 192 12.93 -4.13 8.12
CA PRO A 192 12.04 -3.03 8.49
C PRO A 192 12.18 -1.87 7.51
N SER A 193 11.07 -1.17 7.23
CA SER A 193 11.13 0.10 6.50
C SER A 193 12.08 1.08 7.19
N GLU A 194 12.95 1.76 6.44
CA GLU A 194 13.90 2.76 6.97
C GLU A 194 13.20 3.84 7.81
N LYS A 195 11.99 4.24 7.40
CA LYS A 195 11.16 5.21 8.14
C LYS A 195 10.73 4.66 9.50
N ILE A 196 10.35 3.39 9.56
CA ILE A 196 9.88 2.75 10.79
C ILE A 196 11.05 2.42 11.73
N LEU A 197 12.20 2.08 11.16
CA LEU A 197 13.45 1.96 11.91
C LEU A 197 13.87 3.31 12.52
N ARG A 198 13.77 4.42 11.78
CA ARG A 198 14.02 5.75 12.34
C ARG A 198 13.01 6.12 13.43
N ALA A 199 11.73 5.82 13.22
CA ALA A 199 10.68 6.05 14.20
C ALA A 199 10.94 5.31 15.52
N GLU A 200 11.42 4.07 15.45
CA GLU A 200 11.83 3.31 16.62
C GLU A 200 12.96 3.99 17.40
N LYS A 201 14.04 4.40 16.72
CA LYS A 201 15.15 5.12 17.36
C LYS A 201 14.71 6.40 18.05
N VAL A 202 13.90 7.21 17.37
CA VAL A 202 13.35 8.46 17.92
C VAL A 202 12.53 8.17 19.18
N LEU A 203 11.62 7.20 19.14
CA LEU A 203 10.79 6.84 20.28
C LEU A 203 11.61 6.29 21.45
N ARG A 204 12.52 5.35 21.18
CA ARG A 204 13.40 4.75 22.21
C ARG A 204 14.24 5.82 22.89
N ASN A 205 14.89 6.70 22.13
CA ASN A 205 15.75 7.76 22.68
C ASN A 205 14.94 8.79 23.47
N ALA A 206 13.74 9.16 22.99
CA ALA A 206 12.85 10.06 23.71
C ALA A 206 12.35 9.44 25.04
N ILE A 207 12.06 8.13 25.06
CA ILE A 207 11.72 7.41 26.29
C ILE A 207 12.91 7.42 27.27
N LEU A 208 14.13 7.11 26.81
CA LEU A 208 15.33 7.14 27.65
C LEU A 208 15.65 8.55 28.18
N ALA A 209 15.33 9.61 27.44
CA ALA A 209 15.51 10.98 27.87
C ALA A 209 14.47 11.42 28.93
N ARG A 210 13.18 11.12 28.71
CA ARG A 210 12.08 11.66 29.53
C ARG A 210 11.59 10.71 30.62
N ALA A 211 11.68 9.41 30.38
CA ALA A 211 11.13 8.35 31.25
C ALA A 211 12.06 7.12 31.28
N PRO A 212 13.33 7.25 31.70
CA PRO A 212 14.32 6.16 31.64
C PRO A 212 13.92 4.92 32.45
N HIS A 213 13.02 5.04 33.41
CA HIS A 213 12.52 3.93 34.22
C HIS A 213 11.62 2.94 33.45
N MET A 214 11.15 3.31 32.25
CA MET A 214 10.27 2.45 31.43
C MET A 214 11.05 1.30 30.80
N ILE A 215 12.26 1.54 30.29
CA ILE A 215 13.15 0.54 29.72
C ILE A 215 14.09 0.04 30.82
N ARG A 216 13.87 -1.19 31.28
CA ARG A 216 14.68 -1.79 32.36
C ARG A 216 14.51 -3.30 32.43
N ASP A 217 15.38 -3.93 33.22
CA ASP A 217 15.24 -5.33 33.56
C ASP A 217 14.00 -5.57 34.43
N ARG A 218 13.21 -6.59 34.07
CA ARG A 218 11.99 -7.00 34.79
C ARG A 218 12.05 -8.49 35.11
N LYS A 219 11.62 -8.86 36.31
CA LYS A 219 11.57 -10.27 36.75
C LYS A 219 10.13 -10.75 36.78
N TYR A 220 9.86 -11.88 36.13
CA TYR A 220 8.54 -12.50 36.12
C TYR A 220 8.69 -14.02 36.09
N HIS A 221 7.98 -14.74 36.97
CA HIS A 221 8.12 -16.19 37.17
C HIS A 221 9.58 -16.70 37.20
N LEU A 222 10.43 -16.05 37.99
CA LEU A 222 11.86 -16.37 38.15
C LEU A 222 12.72 -16.20 36.88
N LYS A 223 12.15 -15.75 35.75
CA LYS A 223 12.89 -15.35 34.55
C LYS A 223 13.12 -13.85 34.57
N THR A 224 14.33 -13.43 34.21
CA THR A 224 14.67 -12.01 34.01
C THR A 224 14.53 -11.68 32.54
N TYR A 225 13.75 -10.67 32.23
CA TYR A 225 13.58 -10.07 30.92
C TYR A 225 14.36 -8.77 30.90
N ARG A 226 15.43 -8.73 30.10
CA ARG A 226 16.34 -7.57 30.07
C ARG A 226 15.78 -6.44 29.22
N GLN A 227 16.07 -5.21 29.64
CA GLN A 227 15.81 -3.95 28.91
C GLN A 227 14.44 -3.92 28.20
N CYS A 228 13.36 -4.16 28.95
CA CYS A 228 12.02 -4.26 28.38
C CYS A 228 11.04 -3.24 28.97
N CYS A 229 10.09 -2.85 28.13
CA CYS A 229 8.96 -1.99 28.43
C CYS A 229 7.71 -2.80 28.75
N VAL A 230 6.70 -2.16 29.34
CA VAL A 230 5.37 -2.75 29.56
C VAL A 230 4.37 -2.12 28.60
N GLY A 231 3.47 -2.94 28.01
CA GLY A 231 2.44 -2.46 27.07
C GLY A 231 1.61 -1.30 27.59
N THR A 232 1.08 -1.38 28.82
CA THR A 232 0.33 -0.28 29.45
C THR A 232 1.16 0.98 29.65
N GLU A 233 2.43 0.84 30.06
CA GLU A 233 3.32 1.98 30.29
C GLU A 233 3.66 2.69 28.96
N LEU A 234 3.83 1.94 27.87
CA LEU A 234 4.05 2.49 26.53
C LEU A 234 2.84 3.26 26.01
N VAL A 235 1.62 2.74 26.23
CA VAL A 235 0.37 3.44 25.89
C VAL A 235 0.22 4.73 26.70
N ASP A 236 0.45 4.66 28.01
CA ASP A 236 0.37 5.83 28.90
C ASP A 236 1.37 6.92 28.49
N TRP A 237 2.61 6.53 28.19
CA TRP A 237 3.65 7.46 27.75
C TRP A 237 3.27 8.17 26.47
N LEU A 238 2.78 7.43 25.46
CA LEU A 238 2.40 7.99 24.17
C LEU A 238 1.25 9.00 24.29
N LEU A 239 0.26 8.71 25.15
CA LEU A 239 -0.84 9.62 25.48
C LEU A 239 -0.35 10.89 26.21
N GLN A 240 0.69 10.78 27.04
CA GLN A 240 1.28 11.93 27.74
C GLN A 240 2.13 12.82 26.82
N GLN A 241 2.84 12.23 25.85
CA GLN A 241 3.68 12.99 24.92
C GLN A 241 2.85 13.75 23.87
N SER A 242 1.67 13.22 23.52
CA SER A 242 0.93 13.61 22.33
C SER A 242 -0.37 14.33 22.68
N SER A 243 -0.28 15.62 23.03
CA SER A 243 -1.49 16.38 23.41
C SER A 243 -2.46 16.65 22.25
N SER A 244 -2.06 16.42 20.99
CA SER A 244 -2.84 16.79 19.80
C SER A 244 -3.13 15.67 18.80
N CYS A 245 -2.35 14.57 18.75
CA CYS A 245 -2.50 13.55 17.69
C CYS A 245 -2.94 12.15 18.16
N VAL A 246 -2.90 11.86 19.48
CA VAL A 246 -3.33 10.55 20.01
C VAL A 246 -4.63 10.74 20.78
N HIS A 247 -5.72 10.17 20.25
CA HIS A 247 -7.07 10.47 20.74
C HIS A 247 -7.62 9.41 21.71
N SER A 248 -7.05 8.20 21.73
CA SER A 248 -7.51 7.09 22.56
C SER A 248 -6.40 6.06 22.83
N ARG A 249 -6.62 5.19 23.82
CA ARG A 249 -5.73 4.04 24.09
C ARG A 249 -5.69 3.07 22.91
N ALA A 250 -6.82 2.85 22.24
CA ALA A 250 -6.89 2.03 21.03
C ALA A 250 -6.05 2.61 19.89
N HIS A 251 -6.08 3.93 19.70
CA HIS A 251 -5.23 4.60 18.70
C HIS A 251 -3.75 4.44 19.02
N ALA A 252 -3.36 4.57 20.29
CA ALA A 252 -1.99 4.31 20.74
C ALA A 252 -1.57 2.84 20.52
N VAL A 253 -2.46 1.88 20.76
CA VAL A 253 -2.23 0.46 20.44
C VAL A 253 -1.96 0.27 18.96
N GLY A 254 -2.73 0.93 18.09
CA GLY A 254 -2.48 0.91 16.64
C GLY A 254 -1.10 1.45 16.26
N MET A 255 -0.69 2.57 16.87
CA MET A 255 0.64 3.15 16.64
C MET A 255 1.77 2.20 17.07
N TRP A 256 1.65 1.54 18.23
CA TRP A 256 2.63 0.55 18.67
C TRP A 256 2.60 -0.74 17.85
N GLN A 257 1.43 -1.15 17.37
CA GLN A 257 1.27 -2.31 16.48
C GLN A 257 2.08 -2.13 15.19
N VAL A 258 2.21 -0.92 14.66
CA VAL A 258 3.03 -0.62 13.49
C VAL A 258 4.49 -1.05 13.71
N LEU A 259 5.07 -0.64 14.84
CA LEU A 259 6.45 -0.98 15.19
C LEU A 259 6.62 -2.49 15.38
N LEU A 260 5.60 -3.15 15.95
CA LEU A 260 5.64 -4.58 16.20
C LEU A 260 5.56 -5.41 14.91
N GLU A 261 4.71 -5.03 13.97
CA GLU A 261 4.59 -5.75 12.69
C GLU A 261 5.80 -5.59 11.77
N GLU A 262 6.56 -4.51 11.94
CA GLU A 262 7.83 -4.27 11.24
C GLU A 262 9.03 -4.84 12.00
N GLY A 263 8.83 -5.42 13.19
CA GLY A 263 9.87 -6.11 13.96
C GLY A 263 10.86 -5.19 14.68
N VAL A 264 10.58 -3.89 14.74
CA VAL A 264 11.43 -2.91 15.46
C VAL A 264 11.06 -2.81 16.95
N LEU A 265 9.87 -3.29 17.32
CA LEU A 265 9.45 -3.51 18.72
C LEU A 265 8.92 -4.93 18.86
N ASN A 266 9.54 -5.77 19.69
CA ASN A 266 9.19 -7.19 19.75
C ASN A 266 8.56 -7.55 21.09
N HIS A 267 7.48 -8.34 21.08
CA HIS A 267 7.01 -9.00 22.30
C HIS A 267 8.04 -10.03 22.74
N VAL A 268 8.37 -10.08 24.04
CA VAL A 268 9.45 -10.96 24.55
C VAL A 268 9.20 -12.46 24.36
N ASP A 269 7.94 -12.86 24.17
CA ASP A 269 7.51 -14.22 23.85
C ASP A 269 6.97 -14.36 22.41
N HIS A 270 7.27 -13.39 21.53
CA HIS A 270 6.93 -13.39 20.09
C HIS A 270 5.42 -13.40 19.75
N GLU A 271 4.60 -12.74 20.56
CA GLU A 271 3.22 -12.44 20.17
C GLU A 271 3.18 -11.43 19.02
N LEU A 272 2.23 -11.60 18.10
CA LEU A 272 2.10 -10.81 16.86
C LEU A 272 1.25 -9.55 17.01
N ASN A 273 0.57 -9.41 18.14
CA ASN A 273 -0.38 -8.34 18.40
C ASN A 273 0.06 -7.58 19.63
N PHE A 274 0.23 -6.27 19.51
CA PHE A 274 0.47 -5.39 20.63
C PHE A 274 -0.78 -5.32 21.49
N GLN A 275 -0.59 -5.39 22.79
CA GLN A 275 -1.65 -5.38 23.78
C GLN A 275 -1.37 -4.34 24.87
N ASP A 276 -2.37 -3.51 25.14
CA ASP A 276 -2.42 -2.60 26.27
C ASP A 276 -2.67 -3.36 27.59
N LYS A 277 -1.68 -4.18 27.98
CA LYS A 277 -1.69 -5.04 29.16
C LYS A 277 -0.30 -5.12 29.76
N TYR A 278 -0.19 -5.84 30.88
CA TYR A 278 1.09 -6.13 31.54
C TYR A 278 1.90 -7.20 30.78
N HIS A 279 2.23 -6.91 29.52
CA HIS A 279 3.10 -7.71 28.65
C HIS A 279 4.39 -6.96 28.38
N PHE A 280 5.48 -7.69 28.18
CA PHE A 280 6.79 -7.10 27.98
C PHE A 280 7.15 -7.00 26.50
N TYR A 281 7.69 -5.84 26.13
CA TYR A 281 8.15 -5.55 24.77
C TYR A 281 9.58 -5.01 24.82
N ARG A 282 10.37 -5.29 23.78
CA ARG A 282 11.76 -4.87 23.66
C ARG A 282 11.99 -4.19 22.32
N PHE A 283 12.69 -3.05 22.35
CA PHE A 283 13.12 -2.36 21.14
C PHE A 283 14.25 -3.12 20.46
N LEU A 284 14.39 -2.96 19.14
CA LEU A 284 15.38 -3.67 18.36
C LEU A 284 16.81 -3.36 18.82
N ASP A 285 17.10 -2.09 19.11
CA ASP A 285 18.42 -1.66 19.62
C ASP A 285 18.76 -2.26 21.00
N ASP A 286 17.77 -2.75 21.75
CA ASP A 286 17.95 -3.37 23.08
C ASP A 286 18.07 -4.90 23.03
N GLU A 287 17.96 -5.54 21.86
CA GLU A 287 18.12 -7.00 21.71
C GLU A 287 19.59 -7.45 21.88
N GLU A 288 20.56 -6.58 21.59
CA GLU A 288 21.98 -6.87 21.78
C GLU A 288 22.42 -6.65 23.24
N GLU A 289 23.26 -7.53 23.79
CA GLU A 289 23.72 -7.41 25.19
C GLU A 289 24.55 -6.14 25.45
N ASP A 290 25.20 -5.61 24.41
CA ASP A 290 26.01 -4.39 24.43
C ASP A 290 25.27 -3.17 23.85
N ALA A 291 23.94 -3.13 23.98
CA ALA A 291 23.10 -2.03 23.50
C ALA A 291 23.66 -0.67 23.93
N VAL A 292 24.04 0.14 22.93
CA VAL A 292 24.65 1.44 23.18
C VAL A 292 23.57 2.40 23.69
N LEU A 293 23.86 3.03 24.84
CA LEU A 293 23.01 4.11 25.34
C LEU A 293 23.14 5.32 24.41
N PRO A 294 22.03 5.99 24.06
CA PRO A 294 22.07 7.15 23.21
C PRO A 294 22.88 8.28 23.86
N SER A 295 23.69 8.95 23.05
CA SER A 295 24.39 10.17 23.48
C SER A 295 23.38 11.29 23.77
N ASP A 296 23.82 12.34 24.46
CA ASP A 296 22.94 13.48 24.72
C ASP A 296 22.57 14.24 23.43
N ASP A 297 23.41 14.17 22.40
CA ASP A 297 23.07 14.69 21.06
C ASP A 297 21.98 13.83 20.39
N ASP A 298 22.05 12.50 20.48
CA ASP A 298 21.02 11.60 19.93
C ASP A 298 19.66 11.80 20.61
N LYS A 299 19.68 12.07 21.93
CA LYS A 299 18.46 12.38 22.68
C LYS A 299 17.86 13.72 22.23
N ARG A 300 18.70 14.76 22.03
CA ARG A 300 18.23 16.06 21.54
C ARG A 300 17.61 15.94 20.14
N GLU A 301 18.27 15.23 19.23
CA GLU A 301 17.76 14.96 17.88
C GLU A 301 16.42 14.22 17.93
N ALA A 302 16.29 13.21 18.78
CA ALA A 302 15.03 12.50 18.98
C ALA A 302 13.91 13.41 19.50
N GLU A 303 14.20 14.36 20.38
CA GLU A 303 13.18 15.31 20.84
C GLU A 303 12.69 16.27 19.75
N GLU A 304 13.58 16.66 18.83
CA GLU A 304 13.25 17.51 17.67
C GLU A 304 12.36 16.76 16.66
N GLU A 305 12.64 15.47 16.42
CA GLU A 305 11.92 14.62 15.45
C GLU A 305 10.67 13.93 16.02
N LEU A 306 10.47 13.96 17.35
CA LEU A 306 9.42 13.20 18.02
C LEU A 306 8.03 13.52 17.48
N GLN A 307 7.71 14.81 17.29
CA GLN A 307 6.37 15.22 16.88
C GLN A 307 6.02 14.77 15.45
N GLU A 308 7.00 14.83 14.53
CA GLU A 308 6.84 14.34 13.16
C GLU A 308 6.68 12.82 13.15
N THR A 309 7.50 12.12 13.94
CA THR A 309 7.42 10.66 14.10
C THR A 309 6.05 10.22 14.62
N LEU A 310 5.52 10.91 15.63
CA LEU A 310 4.19 10.64 16.17
C LEU A 310 3.07 10.91 15.15
N LEU A 311 3.21 11.94 14.32
CA LEU A 311 2.26 12.22 13.24
C LEU A 311 2.24 11.12 12.19
N ILE A 312 3.41 10.64 11.76
CA ILE A 312 3.53 9.52 10.81
C ILE A 312 2.88 8.26 11.39
N LEU A 313 3.24 7.89 12.63
CA LEU A 313 2.66 6.72 13.30
C LEU A 313 1.15 6.85 13.50
N SER A 314 0.65 8.05 13.82
CA SER A 314 -0.78 8.34 13.94
C SER A 314 -1.54 8.11 12.64
N GLN A 315 -0.91 8.32 11.47
CA GLN A 315 -1.53 8.12 10.17
C GLN A 315 -1.57 6.64 9.76
N ILE A 316 -0.52 5.88 10.08
CA ILE A 316 -0.42 4.45 9.70
C ILE A 316 -0.96 3.48 10.77
N GLY A 317 -1.14 3.95 12.01
CA GLY A 317 -1.64 3.17 13.14
C GLY A 317 -3.06 2.59 12.96
N PRO A 318 -4.04 3.35 12.43
CA PRO A 318 -5.39 2.82 12.20
C PRO A 318 -5.44 1.59 11.28
N ASP A 319 -4.68 1.58 10.18
CA ASP A 319 -4.58 0.41 9.29
C ASP A 319 -3.97 -0.80 10.02
N ALA A 320 -2.88 -0.60 10.76
CA ALA A 320 -2.24 -1.67 11.53
C ALA A 320 -3.19 -2.24 12.59
N LEU A 321 -3.97 -1.38 13.25
CA LEU A 321 -4.99 -1.77 14.22
C LEU A 321 -6.13 -2.56 13.57
N MET A 322 -6.66 -2.10 12.44
CA MET A 322 -7.67 -2.84 11.68
C MET A 322 -7.16 -4.23 11.28
N ARG A 323 -5.93 -4.34 10.73
CA ARG A 323 -5.34 -5.63 10.34
C ARG A 323 -5.17 -6.55 11.55
N MET A 324 -4.77 -6.02 12.70
CA MET A 324 -4.68 -6.77 13.94
C MET A 324 -6.04 -7.31 14.40
N ILE A 325 -7.09 -6.47 14.35
CA ILE A 325 -8.45 -6.84 14.75
C ILE A 325 -9.07 -7.84 13.78
N LEU A 326 -8.87 -7.69 12.47
CA LEU A 326 -9.44 -8.59 11.46
C LEU A 326 -8.89 -10.03 11.53
N ARG A 327 -7.77 -10.26 12.25
CA ARG A 327 -7.30 -11.61 12.60
C ARG A 327 -8.24 -12.33 13.57
N LYS A 328 -9.09 -11.59 14.31
CA LYS A 328 -10.16 -12.18 15.13
C LYS A 328 -11.28 -12.70 14.22
N PRO A 329 -11.83 -13.90 14.47
CA PRO A 329 -13.02 -14.37 13.79
C PRO A 329 -14.19 -13.37 13.93
N PRO A 330 -15.07 -13.22 12.92
CA PRO A 330 -16.25 -12.35 12.95
C PRO A 330 -17.03 -12.35 14.27
N GLY A 331 -17.34 -13.53 14.82
CA GLY A 331 -18.10 -13.67 16.06
C GLY A 331 -17.37 -13.33 17.36
N GLN A 332 -16.08 -12.98 17.31
CA GLN A 332 -15.24 -12.66 18.47
C GLN A 332 -14.84 -11.18 18.54
N ARG A 333 -15.36 -10.35 17.63
CA ARG A 333 -15.09 -8.90 17.59
C ARG A 333 -15.99 -8.17 18.57
N THR A 334 -15.42 -7.28 19.36
CA THR A 334 -16.16 -6.41 20.28
C THR A 334 -16.85 -5.26 19.53
N ALA A 335 -17.73 -4.50 20.19
CA ALA A 335 -18.34 -3.32 19.57
C ALA A 335 -17.29 -2.26 19.17
N GLU A 336 -16.26 -2.07 19.99
CA GLU A 336 -15.12 -1.19 19.71
C GLU A 336 -14.30 -1.69 18.51
N ASP A 337 -14.06 -3.01 18.43
CA ASP A 337 -13.38 -3.62 17.27
C ASP A 337 -14.11 -3.31 15.95
N LEU A 338 -15.45 -3.40 15.96
CA LEU A 338 -16.27 -3.15 14.77
C LEU A 338 -16.28 -1.67 14.36
N GLU A 339 -16.22 -0.76 15.33
CA GLU A 339 -16.13 0.68 15.07
C GLU A 339 -14.79 1.03 14.41
N ILE A 340 -13.69 0.50 14.94
CA ILE A 340 -12.34 0.70 14.36
C ILE A 340 -12.27 0.16 12.92
N ILE A 341 -12.78 -1.05 12.67
CA ILE A 341 -12.82 -1.60 11.31
C ILE A 341 -13.65 -0.67 10.41
N TYR A 342 -14.86 -0.29 10.85
CA TYR A 342 -15.76 0.56 10.08
C TYR A 342 -15.12 1.89 9.67
N ASP A 343 -14.43 2.56 10.59
CA ASP A 343 -13.75 3.82 10.33
C ASP A 343 -12.69 3.67 9.23
N GLU A 344 -11.94 2.56 9.22
CA GLU A 344 -11.00 2.26 8.15
C GLU A 344 -11.70 1.93 6.81
N LEU A 345 -12.86 1.26 6.84
CA LEU A 345 -13.65 0.98 5.63
C LEU A 345 -14.13 2.25 4.92
N LEU A 346 -14.29 3.37 5.64
CA LEU A 346 -14.67 4.66 5.05
C LEU A 346 -13.59 5.18 4.10
N HIS A 347 -12.33 4.87 4.38
CA HIS A 347 -11.20 5.27 3.57
C HIS A 347 -10.99 4.32 2.36
N ILE A 348 -11.69 3.17 2.31
CA ILE A 348 -11.44 2.16 1.27
C ILE A 348 -12.14 2.60 0.00
N LYS A 349 -11.36 3.08 -0.99
CA LYS A 349 -11.91 3.53 -2.27
C LYS A 349 -12.74 2.45 -2.97
N ALA A 350 -12.35 1.18 -2.88
CA ALA A 350 -13.13 0.06 -3.43
C ALA A 350 -14.54 -0.05 -2.79
N LEU A 351 -14.72 0.43 -1.56
CA LEU A 351 -16.00 0.44 -0.83
C LEU A 351 -16.71 1.80 -0.88
N SER A 352 -16.15 2.82 -1.53
CA SER A 352 -16.68 4.20 -1.51
C SER A 352 -18.13 4.32 -1.98
N HIS A 353 -18.53 3.44 -2.91
CA HIS A 353 -19.86 3.38 -3.50
C HIS A 353 -20.90 2.67 -2.62
N LEU A 354 -20.47 2.01 -1.54
CA LEU A 354 -21.38 1.33 -0.60
C LEU A 354 -21.91 2.33 0.43
N SER A 355 -23.15 2.10 0.87
CA SER A 355 -23.75 2.91 1.93
C SER A 355 -23.06 2.67 3.28
N ASN A 356 -23.15 3.65 4.18
CA ASN A 356 -22.57 3.52 5.54
C ASN A 356 -23.18 2.34 6.31
N THR A 357 -24.46 2.05 6.12
CA THR A 357 -25.10 0.87 6.71
C THR A 357 -24.46 -0.43 6.22
N VAL A 358 -24.21 -0.56 4.91
CA VAL A 358 -23.54 -1.74 4.35
C VAL A 358 -22.10 -1.85 4.87
N LYS A 359 -21.35 -0.74 4.96
CA LYS A 359 -20.01 -0.74 5.54
C LYS A 359 -19.99 -1.20 7.00
N ARG A 360 -20.99 -0.80 7.81
CA ARG A 360 -21.12 -1.26 9.21
C ARG A 360 -21.35 -2.77 9.28
N GLU A 361 -22.23 -3.31 8.44
CA GLU A 361 -22.43 -4.76 8.36
C GLU A 361 -21.16 -5.49 7.88
N LEU A 362 -20.46 -4.92 6.89
CA LEU A 362 -19.20 -5.48 6.39
C LEU A 362 -18.12 -5.59 7.47
N ALA A 363 -18.01 -4.60 8.37
CA ALA A 363 -17.05 -4.65 9.48
C ALA A 363 -17.24 -5.93 10.34
N GLY A 364 -18.48 -6.41 10.47
CA GLY A 364 -18.82 -7.64 11.18
C GLY A 364 -18.37 -8.92 10.47
N VAL A 365 -18.34 -8.95 9.14
CA VAL A 365 -18.17 -10.18 8.36
C VAL A 365 -16.88 -10.27 7.54
N LEU A 366 -16.15 -9.16 7.38
CA LEU A 366 -14.90 -9.12 6.62
C LEU A 366 -13.88 -10.12 7.16
N ILE A 367 -13.19 -10.81 6.24
CA ILE A 367 -12.12 -11.75 6.53
C ILE A 367 -10.81 -11.15 6.02
N PHE A 368 -9.78 -11.17 6.86
CA PHE A 368 -8.43 -10.79 6.46
C PHE A 368 -7.62 -12.05 6.13
N GLU A 369 -7.02 -12.05 4.94
CA GLU A 369 -6.17 -13.12 4.44
C GLU A 369 -4.84 -12.53 3.95
N SER A 370 -3.74 -13.24 4.18
CA SER A 370 -2.40 -12.80 3.79
C SER A 370 -1.56 -13.97 3.29
N HIS A 371 -0.82 -13.77 2.21
CA HIS A 371 0.06 -14.78 1.63
C HIS A 371 1.50 -14.28 1.57
N ALA A 372 2.42 -15.04 2.17
CA ALA A 372 3.82 -14.64 2.27
C ALA A 372 4.64 -14.95 1.01
N LYS A 373 4.20 -15.91 0.18
CA LYS A 373 4.95 -16.38 -0.99
C LYS A 373 4.36 -15.80 -2.27
N ALA A 374 5.20 -15.12 -3.06
CA ALA A 374 4.86 -14.78 -4.44
C ALA A 374 4.62 -16.06 -5.27
N GLY A 375 3.73 -15.97 -6.26
CA GLY A 375 3.30 -17.12 -7.06
C GLY A 375 2.22 -18.00 -6.41
N THR A 376 1.74 -17.67 -5.20
CA THR A 376 0.59 -18.35 -4.59
C THR A 376 -0.66 -18.09 -5.45
N VAL A 377 -1.35 -19.16 -5.85
CA VAL A 377 -2.62 -19.08 -6.56
C VAL A 377 -3.74 -18.84 -5.56
N LEU A 378 -4.51 -17.76 -5.72
CA LEU A 378 -5.66 -17.46 -4.85
C LEU A 378 -6.89 -18.32 -5.20
N PHE A 379 -7.17 -18.47 -6.49
CA PHE A 379 -8.22 -19.34 -7.05
C PHE A 379 -7.94 -19.58 -8.53
N ASN A 380 -8.51 -20.64 -9.10
CA ASN A 380 -8.37 -20.99 -10.51
C ASN A 380 -9.60 -20.62 -11.33
N GLN A 381 -9.40 -20.31 -12.61
CA GLN A 381 -10.50 -20.12 -13.55
C GLN A 381 -11.34 -21.40 -13.65
N GLY A 382 -12.67 -21.25 -13.55
CA GLY A 382 -13.62 -22.36 -13.59
C GLY A 382 -14.01 -22.91 -12.22
N GLU A 383 -13.36 -22.47 -11.14
CA GLU A 383 -13.79 -22.74 -9.77
C GLU A 383 -15.04 -21.91 -9.41
N GLU A 384 -15.84 -22.41 -8.48
CA GLU A 384 -17.01 -21.68 -7.97
C GLU A 384 -16.56 -20.43 -7.19
N GLY A 385 -17.05 -19.26 -7.60
CA GLY A 385 -16.71 -18.00 -6.97
C GLY A 385 -17.52 -17.80 -5.68
N THR A 386 -16.86 -17.86 -4.53
CA THR A 386 -17.50 -17.68 -3.21
C THR A 386 -17.18 -16.34 -2.53
N SER A 387 -16.17 -15.62 -3.03
CA SER A 387 -15.52 -14.53 -2.30
C SER A 387 -15.26 -13.31 -3.19
N TRP A 388 -15.35 -12.12 -2.59
CA TRP A 388 -14.91 -10.86 -3.20
C TRP A 388 -13.67 -10.35 -2.48
N TYR A 389 -12.61 -10.03 -3.23
CA TYR A 389 -11.30 -9.67 -2.68
C TYR A 389 -10.99 -8.18 -2.87
N ILE A 390 -10.37 -7.58 -1.85
CA ILE A 390 -9.78 -6.24 -1.91
C ILE A 390 -8.31 -6.37 -1.51
N ILE A 391 -7.41 -5.92 -2.38
CA ILE A 391 -5.97 -5.98 -2.11
C ILE A 391 -5.60 -4.82 -1.18
N GLN A 392 -5.21 -5.14 0.06
CA GLN A 392 -4.69 -4.15 1.02
C GLN A 392 -3.19 -3.92 0.91
N LYS A 393 -2.38 -4.96 0.64
CA LYS A 393 -0.94 -4.86 0.40
C LYS A 393 -0.48 -5.89 -0.62
N GLY A 394 0.45 -5.51 -1.48
CA GLY A 394 0.99 -6.35 -2.56
C GLY A 394 0.28 -6.15 -3.91
N SER A 395 0.46 -7.12 -4.79
CA SER A 395 -0.15 -7.18 -6.11
C SER A 395 -0.44 -8.62 -6.55
N VAL A 396 -1.34 -8.78 -7.51
CA VAL A 396 -1.69 -10.08 -8.10
C VAL A 396 -1.68 -10.00 -9.63
N ASN A 397 -1.44 -11.13 -10.28
CA ASN A 397 -1.58 -11.29 -11.73
C ASN A 397 -2.92 -11.96 -12.04
N VAL A 398 -3.65 -11.44 -13.05
CA VAL A 398 -4.94 -11.99 -13.48
C VAL A 398 -4.76 -12.81 -14.74
N VAL A 399 -4.65 -14.13 -14.61
CA VAL A 399 -4.37 -15.04 -15.73
C VAL A 399 -5.67 -15.66 -16.26
N ILE A 400 -5.84 -15.69 -17.59
CA ILE A 400 -6.96 -16.34 -18.27
C ILE A 400 -6.42 -17.45 -19.19
N TYR A 401 -7.03 -18.62 -19.19
CA TYR A 401 -6.58 -19.74 -20.01
C TYR A 401 -6.55 -19.34 -21.50
N GLY A 402 -5.41 -19.53 -22.15
CA GLY A 402 -5.19 -19.16 -23.56
C GLY A 402 -4.95 -17.66 -23.82
N LYS A 403 -5.02 -16.79 -22.81
CA LYS A 403 -4.71 -15.34 -22.89
C LYS A 403 -4.02 -14.87 -21.61
N VAL A 404 -2.72 -14.60 -21.66
CA VAL A 404 -2.04 -13.95 -20.53
C VAL A 404 -2.48 -12.49 -20.49
N MET A 405 -3.54 -12.22 -19.74
CA MET A 405 -3.76 -10.90 -19.18
C MET A 405 -2.88 -10.75 -17.95
N SER A 406 -2.49 -9.53 -17.68
CA SER A 406 -1.75 -9.22 -16.49
C SER A 406 -2.04 -7.76 -16.22
N ALA A 407 -3.10 -7.54 -15.46
CA ALA A 407 -3.29 -6.28 -14.79
C ALA A 407 -2.47 -6.33 -13.51
N TYR A 408 -1.45 -5.48 -13.38
CA TYR A 408 -0.72 -5.32 -12.12
C TYR A 408 -1.62 -4.58 -11.13
N MET A 409 -2.44 -5.32 -10.39
CA MET A 409 -3.35 -4.70 -9.42
C MET A 409 -2.57 -4.37 -8.16
N ASN A 410 -2.17 -3.11 -8.00
CA ASN A 410 -1.53 -2.64 -6.79
C ASN A 410 -2.56 -2.39 -5.69
N SER A 411 -2.18 -2.61 -4.44
CA SER A 411 -3.09 -2.28 -3.33
C SER A 411 -3.51 -0.81 -3.35
N VAL A 412 -4.76 -0.57 -2.96
CA VAL A 412 -5.39 0.77 -2.94
C VAL A 412 -5.03 1.54 -1.65
N TYR A 413 -4.29 0.90 -0.74
CA TYR A 413 -3.85 1.44 0.54
C TYR A 413 -2.33 1.56 0.62
N SER A 414 -1.87 2.79 0.83
CA SER A 414 -0.81 3.10 1.77
C SER A 414 -1.00 4.56 2.16
N CYS A 415 -1.13 4.79 3.46
CA CYS A 415 -0.80 6.08 4.07
C CYS A 415 0.66 6.46 3.77
#